data_AF-A0A816VKP2-F1
#
_entry.id   AF-A0A816VKP2-F1
#
_cell.length_a   1.000
_cell.length_b   1.000
_cell.length_c   1.000
_cell.angle_alpha   90.00
_cell.angle_beta   90.00
_cell.angle_gamma   90.00
#
_symmetry.space_group_name_H-M   'P 1'
#
loop_
_entity.id
_entity.type
_entity.pdbx_description
1 polymer ?
#
loop_
_entity_poly.entity_id
_entity_poly.type
_entity_poly.pdbx_seq_one_letter_code
_entity_poly.pdbx_strand_id
1 'polypeptide(L)'
;MLLSNENFILGVPRLRQIRIDDTYCEIIKDLSVRPIQCYSIYHKSKEYRGKLTTMTGTQYEYTSSKTTDALKLSNAYGPYDTGGYIYHFRPKKDLNDKAID
;
A
#
# COMPACT_ATOMS: atom_id res chain seq x y z
N MET A 1 -13.11 -9.17 18.13
CA MET A 1 -13.38 -9.80 16.81
C MET A 1 -12.68 -11.14 16.83
N LEU A 2 -13.43 -12.22 16.74
CA LEU A 2 -12.87 -13.57 16.71
C LEU A 2 -12.54 -13.94 15.26
N LEU A 3 -11.35 -14.50 15.03
CA LEU A 3 -11.01 -15.12 13.74
C LEU A 3 -11.58 -16.54 13.66
N SER A 4 -11.68 -17.19 14.82
CA SER A 4 -12.31 -18.50 15.08
C SER A 4 -12.67 -18.56 16.56
N ASN A 5 -13.45 -19.56 16.98
CA ASN A 5 -13.92 -19.70 18.38
C ASN A 5 -12.78 -19.66 19.42
N GLU A 6 -11.55 -19.95 19.03
CA GLU A 6 -10.37 -19.98 19.92
C GLU A 6 -9.41 -18.81 19.72
N ASN A 7 -9.53 -18.02 18.64
CA ASN A 7 -8.55 -16.99 18.28
C ASN A 7 -9.17 -15.59 18.23
N PHE A 8 -8.58 -14.66 18.99
CA PHE A 8 -8.96 -13.24 18.99
C PHE A 8 -8.03 -12.41 18.10
N ILE A 9 -8.61 -11.55 17.26
CA ILE A 9 -7.85 -10.58 16.47
C ILE A 9 -7.56 -9.35 17.32
N LEU A 10 -6.28 -9.07 17.54
CA LEU A 10 -5.83 -7.88 18.26
C LEU A 10 -5.68 -6.69 17.30
N GLY A 11 -6.21 -5.54 17.72
CA GLY A 11 -6.12 -4.29 16.97
C GLY A 11 -6.93 -4.33 15.66
N VAL A 12 -6.42 -3.62 14.65
CA VAL A 12 -7.02 -3.56 13.31
C VAL A 12 -5.97 -3.85 12.25
N PRO A 13 -6.31 -4.61 11.19
CA PRO A 13 -5.42 -4.79 10.07
C PRO A 13 -5.04 -3.44 9.43
N ARG A 14 -3.82 -3.37 8.90
CA ARG A 14 -3.28 -2.21 8.18
C ARG A 14 -2.79 -2.67 6.81
N LEU A 15 -3.37 -2.13 5.73
CA LEU A 15 -2.87 -2.32 4.37
C LEU A 15 -1.87 -1.22 4.04
N ARG A 16 -0.72 -1.61 3.49
CA ARG A 16 0.29 -0.68 2.96
C ARG A 16 0.51 -0.97 1.49
N GLN A 17 0.48 0.08 0.66
CA GLN A 17 0.77 0.01 -0.76
C GLN A 17 1.92 0.95 -1.12
N ILE A 18 2.78 0.50 -2.03
CA ILE A 18 3.81 1.32 -2.67
C ILE A 18 3.42 1.49 -4.14
N ARG A 19 3.76 2.64 -4.74
CA ARG A 19 3.51 2.94 -6.15
C ARG A 19 4.80 3.43 -6.78
N ILE A 20 5.05 3.02 -8.02
CA ILE A 20 6.15 3.53 -8.84
C ILE A 20 5.66 4.73 -9.65
N ASP A 21 6.51 5.74 -9.77
CA ASP A 21 6.28 6.91 -10.61
C ASP A 21 6.41 6.54 -12.09
N ASP A 22 5.47 6.99 -12.92
CA ASP A 22 5.37 6.62 -14.33
C ASP A 22 6.40 7.28 -15.24
N THR A 23 7.23 8.18 -14.69
CA THR A 23 8.34 8.84 -15.40
C THR A 23 9.62 8.01 -15.47
N TYR A 24 9.71 6.90 -14.72
CA TYR A 24 10.95 6.10 -14.62
C TYR A 24 11.07 4.94 -15.63
N CYS A 25 10.19 4.90 -16.63
CA CYS A 25 10.25 3.92 -17.71
C CYS A 25 10.18 4.65 -19.06
N GLU A 26 10.79 4.06 -20.08
CA GLU A 26 10.85 4.61 -21.43
C GLU A 26 10.02 3.75 -22.37
N ILE A 27 9.12 4.39 -23.11
CA ILE A 27 8.33 3.73 -24.15
C ILE A 27 9.07 3.91 -25.48
N ILE A 28 9.29 2.79 -26.18
CA ILE A 28 9.91 2.81 -27.50
C ILE A 28 9.06 3.67 -28.44
N LYS A 29 9.73 4.52 -29.24
CA LYS A 29 9.10 5.54 -30.09
C LYS A 29 7.97 5.01 -30.99
N ASP A 30 8.11 3.78 -31.50
CA ASP A 30 7.09 3.20 -32.39
C ASP A 30 5.77 2.87 -31.66
N LEU A 31 5.81 2.75 -30.32
CA LEU A 31 4.65 2.50 -29.47
C LEU A 31 4.06 3.79 -28.88
N SER A 32 4.71 4.94 -29.04
CA SER A 32 4.28 6.23 -28.46
C SER A 32 3.11 6.88 -29.19
N VAL A 33 2.57 6.24 -30.23
CA VAL A 33 1.40 6.68 -30.99
C VAL A 33 0.13 6.76 -30.10
N ARG A 34 0.15 6.13 -28.92
CA ARG A 34 -0.93 6.18 -27.92
C ARG A 34 -0.41 6.67 -26.56
N PRO A 35 -1.25 7.36 -25.78
CA PRO A 35 -0.92 7.70 -24.40
C PRO A 35 -0.90 6.40 -23.58
N ILE A 36 0.31 5.88 -23.34
CA ILE A 36 0.56 4.70 -22.53
C ILE A 36 1.33 5.15 -21.30
N GLN A 37 0.89 4.72 -20.12
CA GLN A 37 1.68 4.83 -18.91
C GLN A 37 2.60 3.63 -18.81
N CYS A 38 3.84 3.87 -18.38
CA CYS A 38 4.84 2.83 -18.20
C CYS A 38 5.41 2.92 -16.78
N TYR A 39 5.75 1.76 -16.23
CA TYR A 39 6.25 1.67 -14.86
C TYR A 39 7.50 0.81 -14.85
N SER A 40 8.53 1.27 -14.16
CA SER A 40 9.75 0.48 -14.01
C SER A 40 9.60 -0.62 -12.97
N ILE A 41 10.58 -1.51 -12.93
CA ILE A 41 10.81 -2.39 -11.78
C ILE A 41 10.98 -1.54 -10.51
N TYR A 42 10.56 -2.09 -9.37
CA TYR A 42 10.64 -1.41 -8.08
C TYR A 42 12.07 -1.01 -7.71
N HIS A 43 12.23 0.24 -7.27
CA HIS A 43 13.41 0.73 -6.55
C HIS A 43 12.99 1.89 -5.66
N LYS A 44 13.56 2.00 -4.45
CA LYS A 44 13.17 3.03 -3.46
C LYS A 44 13.23 4.47 -4.00
N SER A 45 14.15 4.74 -4.93
CA SER A 45 14.31 6.09 -5.52
C SER A 45 13.29 6.39 -6.61
N LYS A 46 12.50 5.40 -7.03
CA LYS A 46 11.51 5.48 -8.10
C LYS A 46 10.07 5.45 -7.57
N GLU A 47 9.92 5.45 -6.25
CA GLU A 47 8.62 5.48 -5.59
C GLU A 47 7.94 6.82 -5.86
N TYR A 48 6.68 6.75 -6.27
CA TYR A 48 5.82 7.93 -6.30
C TYR A 48 5.45 8.30 -4.86
N ARG A 49 5.83 9.52 -4.45
CA ARG A 49 5.61 10.06 -3.09
C ARG A 49 4.63 11.23 -3.08
N GLY A 50 3.94 11.47 -4.19
CA GLY A 50 2.92 12.51 -4.31
C GLY A 50 1.56 12.06 -3.77
N LYS A 51 0.55 12.90 -3.97
CA LYS A 51 -0.83 12.60 -3.59
C LYS A 51 -1.55 11.87 -4.72
N LEU A 52 -2.18 10.74 -4.44
CA LEU A 52 -2.82 9.90 -5.47
C LEU A 52 -4.12 10.49 -6.00
N THR A 53 -4.84 11.25 -5.17
CA THR A 53 -6.16 11.80 -5.49
C THR A 53 -6.30 13.20 -4.89
N THR A 54 -7.42 13.87 -5.13
CA THR A 54 -7.74 15.12 -4.41
C THR A 54 -8.17 14.88 -2.96
N MET A 55 -8.55 13.65 -2.62
CA MET A 55 -9.02 13.27 -1.29
C MET A 55 -7.88 13.23 -0.27
N THR A 56 -8.16 13.63 0.96
CA THR A 56 -7.19 13.58 2.08
C THR A 56 -7.20 12.22 2.77
N GLY A 57 -6.10 11.89 3.45
CA GLY A 57 -5.95 10.68 4.24
C GLY A 57 -4.72 9.87 3.87
N THR A 58 -4.23 9.04 4.80
CA THR A 58 -2.98 8.29 4.65
C THR A 58 -3.03 7.25 3.53
N GLN A 59 -4.22 6.88 3.05
CA GLN A 59 -4.38 6.00 1.89
C GLN A 59 -4.18 6.73 0.55
N TYR A 60 -4.18 8.06 0.54
CA TYR A 60 -3.97 8.89 -0.66
C TYR A 60 -2.72 9.77 -0.58
N GLU A 61 -2.23 10.03 0.64
CA GLU A 61 -1.05 10.86 0.93
C GLU A 61 0.10 9.97 1.40
N TYR A 62 1.28 10.13 0.80
CA TYR A 62 2.42 9.25 1.05
C TYR A 62 2.93 9.42 2.49
N THR A 63 3.04 8.30 3.21
CA THR A 63 3.60 8.28 4.57
C THR A 63 5.07 7.85 4.51
N SER A 64 5.96 8.65 5.09
CA SER A 64 7.41 8.39 5.05
C SER A 64 7.82 7.21 5.91
N SER A 65 8.90 6.53 5.54
CA SER A 65 9.50 5.42 6.29
C SER A 65 9.75 5.74 7.78
N LYS A 66 10.05 6.99 8.11
CA LYS A 66 10.30 7.46 9.49
C LYS A 66 9.06 7.47 10.39
N THR A 67 7.85 7.49 9.81
CA THR A 67 6.59 7.68 10.54
C THR A 67 5.71 6.44 10.58
N THR A 68 6.15 5.32 9.97
CA THR A 68 5.33 4.10 9.85
C THR A 68 5.62 3.04 10.91
N ASP A 69 6.73 3.19 11.64
CA ASP A 69 7.34 2.20 12.54
C ASP A 69 7.45 0.80 11.92
N ALA A 70 7.40 0.70 10.60
CA ALA A 70 7.42 -0.57 9.90
C ALA A 70 8.86 -1.05 9.72
N LEU A 71 9.04 -2.37 9.77
CA LEU A 71 10.31 -3.01 9.48
C LEU A 71 10.50 -3.15 7.96
N LYS A 72 11.75 -3.04 7.51
CA LYS A 72 12.09 -3.29 6.10
C LYS A 72 11.81 -4.75 5.77
N LEU A 73 11.05 -4.98 4.70
CA LEU A 73 10.74 -6.32 4.21
C LEU A 73 11.69 -6.64 3.05
N SER A 74 12.45 -7.71 3.17
CA SER A 74 13.23 -8.25 2.06
C SER A 74 12.60 -9.55 1.60
N ASN A 75 12.32 -9.67 0.31
CA ASN A 75 11.83 -10.90 -0.30
C ASN A 75 12.55 -11.18 -1.63
N ALA A 76 12.12 -12.20 -2.37
CA ALA A 76 12.72 -12.62 -3.63
C ALA A 76 12.76 -11.53 -4.72
N TYR A 77 11.93 -10.48 -4.61
CA TYR A 77 11.81 -9.40 -5.58
C TYR A 77 12.52 -8.10 -5.15
N GLY A 78 13.19 -8.12 -3.99
CA GLY A 78 14.02 -7.04 -3.47
C GLY A 78 13.58 -6.47 -2.12
N PRO A 79 14.40 -5.59 -1.52
CA PRO A 79 14.07 -4.95 -0.25
C PRO A 79 13.10 -3.78 -0.47
N TYR A 80 11.92 -3.86 0.12
CA TYR A 80 10.96 -2.76 0.14
C TYR A 80 11.23 -1.82 1.31
N ASP A 81 11.24 -0.52 1.02
CA ASP A 81 11.29 0.49 2.07
C ASP A 81 9.98 0.56 2.86
N THR A 82 9.97 1.30 3.97
CA THR A 82 8.91 1.17 4.97
C THR A 82 7.77 2.16 4.80
N GLY A 83 7.94 3.18 3.95
CA GLY A 83 6.92 4.14 3.57
C GLY A 83 5.85 3.58 2.62
N GLY A 84 4.86 4.41 2.33
CA GLY A 84 3.77 4.08 1.41
C GLY A 84 2.44 4.73 1.75
N TYR A 85 1.41 4.29 1.05
CA TYR A 85 0.02 4.66 1.28
C TYR A 85 -0.61 3.64 2.22
N ILE A 86 -1.24 4.12 3.28
CA ILE A 86 -1.67 3.31 4.41
C ILE A 86 -3.18 3.42 4.60
N TYR A 87 -3.84 2.27 4.56
CA TYR A 87 -5.24 2.14 4.91
C TYR A 87 -5.40 1.31 6.18
N HIS A 88 -6.09 1.88 7.17
CA HIS A 88 -6.49 1.17 8.39
C HIS A 88 -7.90 0.64 8.24
N PHE A 89 -8.07 -0.67 8.36
CA PHE A 89 -9.39 -1.27 8.35
C PHE A 89 -10.14 -0.88 9.62
N ARG A 90 -11.47 -0.79 9.52
CA ARG A 90 -12.34 -0.61 10.68
C ARG A 90 -12.89 -1.96 11.10
N PRO A 91 -13.02 -2.23 12.42
CA PRO A 91 -13.74 -3.41 12.88
C PRO A 91 -15.19 -3.33 12.36
N LYS A 92 -15.66 -4.36 11.65
CA LYS A 92 -17.09 -4.50 11.38
C LYS A 92 -17.78 -4.97 12.66
N LYS A 93 -18.81 -4.24 13.08
CA LYS A 93 -19.63 -4.58 14.26
C LYS A 93 -20.41 -5.87 14.03
N ASP A 94 -20.88 -6.06 12.80
CA ASP A 94 -21.81 -7.10 12.34
C ASP A 94 -21.24 -8.55 12.34
N LEU A 95 -19.92 -8.71 12.51
CA LEU A 95 -19.29 -10.04 12.67
C LEU A 95 -19.27 -10.51 14.12
N ASN A 96 -19.42 -9.61 15.10
CA ASN A 96 -19.42 -9.97 16.51
C ASN A 96 -20.79 -10.46 17.00
N ASP A 97 -21.89 -10.03 16.37
CA ASP A 97 -23.25 -10.44 16.76
C ASP A 97 -23.58 -11.88 16.35
N LYS A 98 -22.76 -12.51 15.48
CA LYS A 98 -22.91 -13.91 15.06
C LYS A 98 -21.97 -14.88 15.79
N ALA A 99 -21.15 -14.38 16.71
CA ALA A 99 -20.22 -15.18 17.50
C ALA A 99 -20.69 -15.39 18.96
N ILE A 100 -21.89 -14.89 19.27
CA ILE A 100 -22.58 -15.08 20.55
C ILE A 100 -23.95 -15.69 20.21
N ASP A 101 -23.96 -16.95 19.81
CA ASP A 101 -25.09 -17.89 19.83
C ASP A 101 -24.52 -19.32 19.84
#